data_AF-A0A5S4T4P8-F1
#
_entry.id   AF-A0A5S4T4P8-F1
#
_cell.length_a   1.000
_cell.length_b   1.000
_cell.length_c   1.000
_cell.angle_alpha   90.00
_cell.angle_beta   90.00
_cell.angle_gamma   90.00
#
_symmetry.space_group_name_H-M   'P 1'
#
loop_
_entity.id
_entity.type
_entity.pdbx_description
1 polymer ?
#
loop_
_entity_poly.entity_id
_entity_poly.type
_entity_poly.pdbx_seq_one_letter_code
_entity_poly.pdbx_strand_id
1 'polypeptide(L)'
;FSGDKGTFSPPKTKTSIRTIPISQSLALILRRLKDDQQVMLKNLKIVNINNQIFYDYRYGVSSNSAINKSLRNVLHVLNIDSKMTATGARHTYGSYLLAKGVDIWVVARLMGHKDITQLLETYGHVLTEVINKEYETVRSLVS
;
A
#
# COMPACT_ATOMS: atom_id res chain seq x y z
N PHE A 1 -1.49 3.85 13.69
CA PHE A 1 -1.94 2.83 14.65
C PHE A 1 -0.71 2.23 15.29
N SER A 2 -0.50 2.44 16.58
CA SER A 2 0.50 1.67 17.32
C SER A 2 -0.15 0.34 17.66
N GLY A 3 0.33 -0.75 17.05
CA GLY A 3 -0.18 -2.10 17.31
C GLY A 3 -0.08 -2.48 18.79
N ASP A 4 0.90 -1.92 19.50
CA ASP A 4 1.15 -2.20 20.92
C ASP A 4 0.24 -1.38 21.85
N LYS A 5 -0.19 -0.18 21.42
CA LYS A 5 -1.06 0.70 22.22
C LYS A 5 -2.54 0.67 21.80
N GLY A 6 -2.88 0.00 20.70
CA GLY A 6 -4.24 -0.04 20.15
C GLY A 6 -4.81 1.32 19.72
N THR A 7 -3.97 2.37 19.66
CA THR A 7 -4.40 3.75 19.43
C THR A 7 -3.83 4.33 18.15
N PHE A 8 -4.61 5.20 17.50
CA PHE A 8 -4.15 6.01 16.38
C PHE A 8 -3.49 7.27 16.93
N SER A 9 -2.21 7.44 16.63
CA SER A 9 -1.48 8.68 16.89
C SER A 9 -1.34 9.48 15.59
N PRO A 10 -1.30 10.82 15.67
CA PRO A 10 -1.00 11.65 14.52
C PRO A 10 0.33 11.23 13.86
N PRO A 11 0.45 11.37 12.54
CA PRO A 11 1.71 11.12 11.87
C PRO A 11 2.82 12.02 12.42
N LYS A 12 4.03 11.46 12.55
CA LYS A 12 5.20 12.21 13.04
C LYS A 12 5.63 13.35 12.11
N THR A 13 5.28 13.29 10.83
CA THR A 13 5.66 14.30 9.83
C THR A 13 4.46 14.69 8.96
N LYS A 14 4.43 15.96 8.52
CA LYS A 14 3.42 16.44 7.56
C LYS A 14 3.42 15.64 6.26
N THR A 15 4.59 15.17 5.80
CA THR A 15 4.74 14.36 4.59
C THR A 15 4.05 13.01 4.63
N SER A 16 3.71 12.51 5.83
CA SER A 16 2.97 11.25 5.98
C SER A 16 1.49 11.39 5.61
N ILE A 17 0.93 12.59 5.68
CA ILE A 17 -0.44 12.90 5.25
C ILE A 17 -0.44 13.11 3.74
N ARG A 18 -1.20 12.28 3.01
CA ARG A 18 -1.23 12.30 1.54
C ARG A 18 -2.53 11.74 0.99
N THR A 19 -2.87 12.16 -0.22
CA THR A 19 -3.98 11.64 -1.01
C THR A 19 -3.45 10.63 -2.02
N ILE A 20 -4.05 9.45 -2.07
CA ILE A 20 -3.69 8.38 -3.02
C ILE A 20 -4.87 8.19 -3.98
N PRO A 21 -4.66 8.28 -5.30
CA PRO A 21 -5.70 7.95 -6.26
C PRO A 21 -6.02 6.46 -6.16
N ILE A 22 -7.32 6.13 -6.15
CA ILE A 22 -7.81 4.76 -6.18
C ILE A 22 -8.72 4.59 -7.37
N SER A 23 -8.75 3.37 -7.95
CA SER A 23 -9.70 3.06 -9.00
C SER A 23 -11.12 3.04 -8.45
N GLN A 24 -12.09 3.30 -9.33
CA GLN A 24 -13.51 3.17 -8.99
C GLN A 24 -13.85 1.75 -8.49
N SER A 25 -13.25 0.71 -9.09
CA SER A 25 -13.42 -0.67 -8.67
C SER A 25 -12.97 -0.90 -7.22
N LEU A 26 -11.80 -0.37 -6.84
CA LEU A 26 -11.32 -0.47 -5.47
C LEU A 26 -12.22 0.30 -4.50
N ALA A 27 -12.70 1.49 -4.87
CA ALA A 27 -13.64 2.24 -4.06
C ALA A 27 -14.94 1.47 -3.80
N LEU A 28 -15.46 0.77 -4.81
CA LEU A 28 -16.65 -0.09 -4.68
C LEU A 28 -16.39 -1.29 -3.75
N ILE A 29 -15.23 -1.95 -3.87
CA ILE A 29 -14.86 -3.07 -2.99
C ILE A 29 -14.77 -2.61 -1.53
N LEU A 30 -14.12 -1.47 -1.26
CA LEU A 30 -13.98 -0.92 0.09
C LEU A 30 -15.34 -0.50 0.67
N ARG A 31 -16.24 0.04 -0.15
CA ARG A 31 -17.60 0.37 0.27
C ARG A 31 -18.37 -0.89 0.67
N ARG A 32 -18.37 -1.92 -0.20
CA ARG A 32 -19.01 -3.20 0.10
C ARG A 32 -18.47 -3.84 1.38
N LEU A 33 -17.15 -3.87 1.54
CA LEU A 33 -16.52 -4.38 2.77
C LEU A 33 -17.04 -3.66 4.02
N LYS A 34 -17.15 -2.33 3.95
CA LYS A 34 -17.64 -1.51 5.05
C LYS A 34 -19.12 -1.79 5.35
N ASP A 35 -19.94 -1.92 4.31
CA ASP A 35 -21.37 -2.21 4.45
C ASP A 35 -21.58 -3.60 5.12
N ASP A 36 -20.85 -4.62 4.66
CA ASP A 36 -20.88 -5.98 5.22
C ASP A 36 -20.44 -6.00 6.70
N GLN A 37 -19.37 -5.26 7.04
CA GLN A 37 -18.92 -5.10 8.42
C GLN A 37 -19.96 -4.39 9.28
N GLN A 38 -20.61 -3.33 8.78
CA GLN A 38 -21.61 -2.59 9.54
C GLN A 38 -22.82 -3.44 9.91
N VAL A 39 -23.30 -4.27 8.98
CA VAL A 39 -24.38 -5.23 9.25
C VAL A 39 -23.98 -6.18 10.38
N MET A 40 -22.78 -6.76 10.30
CA MET A 40 -22.26 -7.68 11.31
C MET A 40 -22.11 -7.00 12.68
N LEU A 41 -21.49 -5.82 12.74
CA LEU A 41 -21.24 -5.09 13.98
C LEU A 41 -22.54 -4.66 14.65
N LYS A 42 -23.55 -4.25 13.87
CA LYS A 42 -24.89 -3.91 14.39
C LYS A 42 -25.55 -5.10 15.06
N ASN A 43 -25.52 -6.28 14.42
CA ASN A 43 -26.10 -7.50 14.98
C ASN A 43 -25.43 -7.91 16.30
N LEU A 44 -24.13 -7.66 16.43
CA LEU A 44 -23.34 -7.96 17.63
C LEU A 44 -23.33 -6.82 18.66
N LYS A 45 -24.02 -5.70 18.39
CA LYS A 45 -24.03 -4.50 19.24
C LYS A 45 -22.62 -3.93 19.51
N ILE A 46 -21.72 -4.04 18.54
CA ILE A 46 -20.33 -3.52 18.62
C ILE A 46 -20.27 -2.17 17.91
N VAL A 47 -19.57 -1.21 18.51
CA VAL A 47 -19.40 0.15 17.97
C VAL A 47 -17.98 0.33 17.41
N ASN A 48 -17.88 0.57 16.10
CA ASN A 48 -16.64 1.00 15.45
C ASN A 48 -16.49 2.53 15.60
N ILE A 49 -16.03 2.95 16.79
CA ILE A 49 -15.97 4.37 17.23
C ILE A 49 -15.24 5.30 16.25
N ASN A 50 -14.24 4.78 15.53
CA ASN A 50 -13.38 5.56 14.63
C ASN A 50 -13.79 5.39 13.16
N ASN A 51 -14.92 4.74 12.87
CA ASN A 51 -15.44 4.52 11.52
C ASN A 51 -14.42 3.91 10.54
N GLN A 52 -13.61 2.98 11.04
CA GLN A 52 -12.52 2.34 10.30
C GLN A 52 -13.08 1.41 9.20
N ILE A 53 -12.44 1.38 8.03
CA ILE A 53 -12.85 0.54 6.88
C ILE A 53 -12.44 -0.93 7.08
N PHE A 54 -11.35 -1.18 7.80
CA PHE A 54 -10.89 -2.52 8.15
C PHE A 54 -11.10 -2.73 9.64
N TYR A 55 -12.20 -3.39 10.00
CA TYR A 55 -12.57 -3.62 11.40
C TYR A 55 -13.08 -5.05 11.59
N ASP A 56 -12.37 -5.81 12.40
CA ASP A 56 -12.79 -7.13 12.86
C ASP A 56 -13.60 -6.99 14.16
N TYR A 57 -14.68 -7.75 14.28
CA TYR A 57 -15.57 -7.70 15.43
C TYR A 57 -14.94 -8.24 16.73
N ARG A 58 -13.95 -9.12 16.65
CA ARG A 58 -13.27 -9.71 17.82
C ARG A 58 -12.06 -8.89 18.24
N TYR A 59 -11.28 -8.43 17.26
CA TYR A 59 -9.95 -7.87 17.48
C TYR A 59 -9.82 -6.39 17.11
N GLY A 60 -10.87 -5.78 16.54
CA GLY A 60 -10.85 -4.40 16.05
C GLY A 60 -9.97 -4.27 14.79
N VAL A 61 -9.09 -3.26 14.76
CA VAL A 61 -8.22 -3.05 13.60
C VAL A 61 -7.07 -4.04 13.60
N SER A 62 -6.93 -4.80 12.51
CA SER A 62 -5.84 -5.75 12.32
C SER A 62 -4.47 -5.08 12.40
N SER A 63 -3.57 -5.69 13.17
CA SER A 63 -2.16 -5.31 13.20
C SER A 63 -1.44 -5.72 11.91
N ASN A 64 -0.29 -5.12 11.64
CA ASN A 64 0.55 -5.50 10.50
C ASN A 64 1.00 -6.98 10.59
N SER A 65 1.24 -7.51 11.80
CA SER A 65 1.57 -8.92 12.00
C SER A 65 0.40 -9.84 11.67
N ALA A 66 -0.82 -9.46 12.04
CA ALA A 66 -2.04 -10.21 11.70
C ALA A 66 -2.28 -10.23 10.19
N ILE A 67 -2.11 -9.08 9.52
CA ILE A 67 -2.22 -8.97 8.05
C ILE A 67 -1.19 -9.86 7.37
N ASN A 68 0.08 -9.78 7.76
CA ASN A 68 1.14 -10.61 7.16
C ASN A 68 0.94 -12.11 7.45
N LYS A 69 0.40 -12.47 8.62
CA LYS A 69 0.03 -13.86 8.92
C LYS A 69 -1.09 -14.35 8.00
N SER A 70 -2.14 -13.55 7.83
CA SER A 70 -3.24 -13.88 6.91
C SER A 70 -2.75 -14.01 5.46
N LEU A 71 -1.90 -13.09 4.99
CA LEU A 71 -1.31 -13.15 3.66
C LEU A 71 -0.50 -14.44 3.45
N ARG A 72 0.36 -14.81 4.40
CA ARG A 72 1.13 -16.08 4.32
C ARG A 72 0.23 -17.30 4.22
N ASN A 73 -0.87 -17.33 4.96
CA ASN A 73 -1.83 -18.43 4.90
C ASN A 73 -2.50 -18.51 3.51
N VAL A 74 -2.88 -17.36 2.93
CA VAL A 74 -3.46 -17.32 1.58
C VAL A 74 -2.46 -17.80 0.53
N LEU A 75 -1.21 -17.34 0.59
CA LEU A 75 -0.15 -17.77 -0.33
C LEU A 75 0.11 -19.28 -0.24
N HIS A 76 0.11 -19.83 0.98
CA HIS A 76 0.28 -21.26 1.21
C HIS A 76 -0.87 -22.07 0.60
N VAL A 77 -2.12 -21.67 0.81
CA VAL A 77 -3.31 -22.32 0.21
C VAL A 77 -3.28 -22.28 -1.31
N LEU A 78 -2.75 -21.20 -1.89
CA LEU A 78 -2.61 -21.03 -3.33
C LEU A 78 -1.34 -21.68 -3.92
N ASN A 79 -0.51 -22.34 -3.10
CA ASN A 79 0.79 -22.90 -3.48
C ASN A 79 1.74 -21.87 -4.14
N ILE A 80 1.71 -20.63 -3.66
CA ILE A 80 2.60 -19.57 -4.13
C ILE A 80 3.78 -19.48 -3.17
N ASP A 81 4.97 -19.90 -3.62
CA ASP A 81 6.21 -19.72 -2.86
C ASP A 81 6.73 -18.29 -3.02
N SER A 82 6.31 -17.42 -2.08
CA SER A 82 6.72 -16.02 -2.05
C SER A 82 6.86 -15.51 -0.63
N LYS A 83 7.87 -14.68 -0.39
CA LYS A 83 8.06 -13.94 0.87
C LYS A 83 7.29 -12.61 0.90
N MET A 84 6.14 -12.55 0.21
CA MET A 84 5.36 -11.33 0.10
C MET A 84 4.85 -10.88 1.48
N THR A 85 4.95 -9.58 1.73
CA THR A 85 4.44 -8.89 2.92
C THR A 85 3.63 -7.68 2.49
N ALA A 86 2.85 -7.08 3.39
CA ALA A 86 2.16 -5.82 3.12
C ALA A 86 3.13 -4.70 2.69
N THR A 87 4.33 -4.65 3.31
CA THR A 87 5.41 -3.75 2.89
C THR A 87 5.95 -4.12 1.51
N GLY A 88 6.14 -5.41 1.24
CA GLY A 88 6.54 -5.93 -0.07
C GLY A 88 5.55 -5.54 -1.18
N ALA A 89 4.24 -5.67 -0.94
CA ALA A 89 3.21 -5.26 -1.88
C ALA A 89 3.26 -3.74 -2.18
N ARG A 90 3.56 -2.92 -1.17
CA ARG A 90 3.82 -1.49 -1.35
C ARG A 90 5.03 -1.28 -2.27
N HIS A 91 6.12 -2.02 -2.06
CA HIS A 91 7.30 -1.96 -2.94
C HIS A 91 6.97 -2.36 -4.37
N THR A 92 6.26 -3.48 -4.57
CA THR A 92 5.81 -3.90 -5.89
C THR A 92 4.99 -2.83 -6.60
N TYR A 93 4.09 -2.12 -5.88
CA TYR A 93 3.33 -1.01 -6.44
C TYR A 93 4.23 0.14 -6.91
N GLY A 94 5.23 0.53 -6.11
CA GLY A 94 6.21 1.56 -6.50
C GLY A 94 7.01 1.16 -7.74
N SER A 95 7.59 -0.05 -7.75
CA SER A 95 8.31 -0.60 -8.90
C SER A 95 7.46 -0.63 -10.16
N TYR A 96 6.21 -1.05 -10.04
CA TYR A 96 5.28 -1.13 -11.16
C TYR A 96 5.02 0.25 -11.78
N LEU A 97 4.79 1.28 -10.96
CA LEU A 97 4.58 2.64 -11.45
C LEU A 97 5.82 3.20 -12.16
N LEU A 98 7.02 2.99 -11.59
CA LEU A 98 8.28 3.40 -12.21
C LEU A 98 8.49 2.70 -13.56
N ALA A 99 8.27 1.38 -13.62
CA ALA A 99 8.37 0.61 -14.86
C ALA A 99 7.35 1.05 -15.93
N LYS A 100 6.23 1.64 -15.51
CA LYS A 100 5.22 2.26 -16.40
C LYS A 100 5.56 3.70 -16.81
N GLY A 101 6.71 4.24 -16.39
CA GLY A 101 7.17 5.57 -16.75
C GLY A 101 6.51 6.69 -15.91
N VAL A 102 5.93 6.36 -14.75
CA VAL A 102 5.46 7.40 -13.83
C VAL A 102 6.66 8.10 -13.21
N ASP A 103 6.63 9.43 -13.23
CA ASP A 103 7.69 10.27 -12.68
C ASP A 103 8.08 9.87 -11.24
N ILE A 104 9.39 9.83 -11.00
CA ILE A 104 9.96 9.36 -9.74
C ILE A 104 9.51 10.20 -8.53
N TRP A 105 9.29 11.51 -8.70
CA TRP A 105 8.81 12.40 -7.64
C TRP A 105 7.35 12.11 -7.31
N VAL A 106 6.54 11.78 -8.31
CA VAL A 106 5.15 11.33 -8.11
C VAL A 106 5.13 10.02 -7.33
N VAL A 107 5.93 9.03 -7.73
CA VAL A 107 6.04 7.75 -7.02
C VAL A 107 6.52 7.97 -5.58
N ALA A 108 7.56 8.79 -5.35
CA ALA A 108 8.06 9.12 -4.02
C ALA A 108 6.96 9.68 -3.10
N ARG A 109 6.16 10.62 -3.62
CA ARG A 109 5.05 11.24 -2.88
C ARG A 109 3.94 10.23 -2.57
N LEU A 110 3.54 9.39 -3.52
CA LEU A 110 2.54 8.33 -3.29
C LEU A 110 3.04 7.33 -2.23
N MET A 111 4.32 7.01 -2.29
CA MET A 111 5.00 6.13 -1.37
C MET A 111 5.36 6.82 -0.06
N GLY A 112 5.05 8.10 0.14
CA GLY A 112 5.31 8.81 1.40
C GLY A 112 6.77 8.82 1.82
N HIS A 113 7.70 8.71 0.86
CA HIS A 113 9.13 8.87 1.11
C HIS A 113 9.43 10.37 1.20
N LYS A 114 10.06 10.79 2.30
CA LYS A 114 10.53 12.18 2.44
C LYS A 114 11.78 12.44 1.58
N ASP A 115 12.58 11.40 1.43
CA ASP A 115 13.85 11.42 0.70
C ASP A 115 13.80 10.41 -0.45
N ILE A 116 14.14 10.88 -1.65
CA ILE A 116 14.20 10.07 -2.86
C ILE A 116 15.35 9.07 -2.79
N THR A 117 16.38 9.33 -2.00
CA THR A 117 17.49 8.40 -1.79
C THR A 117 16.98 7.04 -1.29
N GLN A 118 15.98 7.04 -0.39
CA GLN A 118 15.33 5.79 0.05
C GLN A 118 14.56 5.09 -1.07
N LEU A 119 14.00 5.85 -2.02
CA LEU A 119 13.37 5.30 -3.21
C LEU A 119 14.44 4.70 -4.14
N LEU A 120 15.53 5.43 -4.41
CA LEU A 120 16.64 4.99 -5.25
C LEU A 120 17.29 3.71 -4.75
N GLU A 121 17.56 3.61 -3.44
CA GLU A 121 18.10 2.40 -2.81
C GLU A 121 17.15 1.19 -2.96
N THR A 122 15.84 1.44 -2.89
CA THR A 122 14.83 0.38 -2.95
C THR A 122 14.56 -0.09 -4.38
N TYR A 123 14.63 0.80 -5.38
CA TYR A 123 14.19 0.54 -6.76
C TYR A 123 15.29 0.72 -7.81
N GLY A 124 16.56 0.79 -7.40
CA GLY A 124 17.69 1.10 -8.28
C GLY A 124 17.72 0.27 -9.57
N HIS A 125 17.43 -1.04 -9.49
CA HIS A 125 17.38 -1.90 -10.67
C HIS A 125 16.32 -1.48 -11.70
N VAL A 126 15.10 -1.18 -11.24
CA VAL A 126 14.00 -0.73 -12.13
C VAL A 126 14.34 0.62 -12.73
N LEU A 127 14.98 1.50 -11.96
CA LEU A 127 15.39 2.82 -12.45
C LEU A 127 16.47 2.71 -13.52
N THR A 128 17.44 1.81 -13.40
CA THR A 128 18.43 1.57 -14.45
C THR A 128 17.77 1.15 -15.75
N GLU A 129 16.77 0.27 -15.71
CA GLU A 129 16.02 -0.14 -16.90
C GLU A 129 15.26 1.04 -17.54
N VAL A 130 14.61 1.87 -16.71
CA VAL A 130 13.90 3.08 -17.18
C VAL A 130 14.88 4.07 -17.80
N ILE A 131 16.02 4.35 -17.14
CA ILE A 131 17.06 5.26 -17.62
C ILE A 131 17.61 4.80 -18.97
N ASN A 132 17.90 3.50 -19.11
CA ASN A 132 18.40 2.96 -20.38
C ASN A 132 17.38 3.17 -21.51
N LYS A 133 16.09 2.94 -21.23
CA LYS A 133 15.01 3.19 -22.20
C LYS A 133 14.87 4.66 -22.57
N GLU A 134 15.00 5.56 -21.60
CA GLU A 134 14.99 7.01 -21.85
C GLU A 134 16.21 7.45 -22.66
N TYR A 135 17.40 6.89 -22.41
CA TYR A 135 18.58 7.17 -23.24
C TYR A 135 18.40 6.77 -24.70
N GLU A 136 17.79 5.61 -24.99
CA GLU A 136 17.48 5.25 -26.38
C GLU A 136 16.45 6.21 -27.01
N THR A 137 15.48 6.68 -26.22
CA THR A 137 14.51 7.69 -26.67
C THR A 137 15.22 9.00 -27.01
N VAL A 138 16.12 9.49 -26.14
CA VAL A 138 16.92 10.69 -26.41
C VAL A 138 17.77 10.50 -27.66
N ARG A 139 18.46 9.37 -27.81
CA ARG A 139 19.26 9.06 -29.01
C ARG A 139 18.43 9.17 -30.28
N SER A 140 17.22 8.63 -30.29
CA SER A 140 16.31 8.72 -31.45
C SER A 140 15.81 10.13 -31.78
N LEU A 141 15.79 11.04 -30.81
CA LEU A 141 15.33 12.42 -31.00
C LEU A 141 16.44 13.37 -31.43
N VAL A 142 17.69 13.05 -31.10
CA VAL A 142 18.87 13.85 -31.45
C VAL A 142 19.60 13.32 -32.70
N SER A 143 19.11 12.24 -33.30
CA SER A 143 19.55 11.73 -34.61
C SER A 143 18.59 12.14 -35.71
#